data_AF-A0A7S1PL36-F1
#
_entry.id   AF-A0A7S1PL36-F1
#
_cell.length_a   1.000
_cell.length_b   1.000
_cell.length_c   1.000
_cell.angle_alpha   90.00
_cell.angle_beta   90.00
_cell.angle_gamma   90.00
#
_symmetry.space_group_name_H-M   'P 1'
#
loop_
_entity.id
_entity.type
_entity.pdbx_description
1 polymer ?
#
loop_
_entity_poly.entity_id
_entity_poly.type
_entity_poly.pdbx_seq_one_letter_code
_entity_poly.pdbx_strand_id
1 'polypeptide(L)'
;NESTWCRDTFEGEVVFDDLHLPNARATTAVLRWEYGGWFAETRLLVTEGAAVALAISNVRELVGKTAPRGVALSPAPEIIAVDELGNILQNPGTSITISAQTFYVMDENPAEVVPTNRYVQLHRSEGNKVSFATIVFQYVHGAAHYINFTSDNPVLLPATSPAIRTTLCENPERFYKLSNESECAPCPPEGAVCNGTEAIRVLPGFWRGATDRFIYECPGGPSVCPGSDGMRGAPCADGYEGSLCSR
;
A
#
# COMPACT_ATOMS: atom_id res chain seq x y z
N ASN A 1 10.76 -15.76 23.51
CA ASN A 1 10.62 -14.58 24.38
C ASN A 1 9.78 -14.97 25.57
N GLU A 2 10.44 -15.29 26.68
CA GLU A 2 9.77 -15.49 27.97
C GLU A 2 9.53 -14.10 28.57
N SER A 3 8.26 -13.74 28.70
CA SER A 3 7.84 -12.56 29.45
C SER A 3 7.31 -13.05 30.79
N THR A 4 8.05 -12.76 31.86
CA THR A 4 7.69 -13.08 33.25
C THR A 4 6.84 -11.95 33.81
N TRP A 5 5.62 -12.26 34.25
CA TRP A 5 4.69 -11.28 34.81
C TRP A 5 4.36 -11.68 36.26
N CYS A 6 4.77 -10.86 37.22
CA CYS A 6 4.46 -11.06 38.62
C CYS A 6 3.56 -9.94 39.12
N ARG A 7 2.35 -10.29 39.58
CA ARG A 7 1.60 -9.47 40.53
C ARG A 7 0.87 -10.37 41.52
N ASP A 8 1.12 -10.13 42.79
CA ASP A 8 0.38 -10.72 43.90
C ASP A 8 -1.05 -10.19 43.91
N THR A 9 -2.05 -11.09 44.01
CA THR A 9 -2.84 -11.20 45.25
C THR A 9 -3.68 -12.48 45.25
N PHE A 10 -3.67 -13.14 46.41
CA PHE A 10 -4.54 -14.24 46.82
C PHE A 10 -5.93 -13.68 47.20
N GLU A 11 -6.93 -13.95 46.37
CA GLU A 11 -8.28 -14.45 46.71
C GLU A 11 -9.19 -14.34 45.48
N GLY A 12 -9.27 -15.46 44.74
CA GLY A 12 -10.42 -15.82 43.90
C GLY A 12 -10.31 -15.60 42.39
N GLU A 13 -9.65 -14.54 41.93
CA GLU A 13 -9.60 -14.20 40.50
C GLU A 13 -8.30 -13.45 40.16
N VAL A 14 -7.55 -13.96 39.19
CA VAL A 14 -6.39 -13.26 38.61
C VAL A 14 -6.80 -12.78 37.23
N VAL A 15 -7.11 -11.49 37.13
CA VAL A 15 -7.44 -10.84 35.86
C VAL A 15 -6.16 -10.28 35.27
N PHE A 16 -5.87 -10.66 34.02
CA PHE A 16 -4.80 -10.07 33.24
C PHE A 16 -5.41 -9.08 32.25
N ASP A 17 -5.35 -7.79 32.58
CA ASP A 17 -5.89 -6.72 31.71
C ASP A 17 -4.98 -6.44 30.50
N ASP A 18 -3.75 -6.97 30.52
CA ASP A 18 -2.69 -6.64 29.56
C ASP A 18 -1.93 -7.87 29.04
N LEU A 19 -2.50 -9.09 29.17
CA LEU A 19 -1.87 -10.32 28.66
C LEU A 19 -1.77 -10.27 27.13
N HIS A 20 -0.63 -9.80 26.66
CA HIS A 20 -0.25 -9.86 25.25
C HIS A 20 0.36 -11.21 24.97
N LEU A 21 -0.46 -12.15 24.50
CA LEU A 21 0.05 -13.39 23.92
C LEU A 21 0.84 -13.03 22.65
N PRO A 22 2.10 -13.46 22.52
CA PRO A 22 2.89 -13.12 21.33
C PRO A 22 2.18 -13.65 20.09
N ASN A 23 1.76 -12.73 19.23
CA ASN A 23 1.00 -13.03 18.02
C ASN A 23 1.73 -14.05 17.14
N ALA A 24 0.95 -15.03 16.67
CA ALA A 24 0.67 -15.27 15.26
C ALA A 24 0.49 -16.76 14.93
N ARG A 25 0.42 -17.69 15.87
CA ARG A 25 0.20 -19.12 15.58
C ARG A 25 -0.57 -19.75 16.73
N ALA A 26 -1.28 -20.86 16.47
CA ALA A 26 -1.68 -21.74 17.56
C ALA A 26 -0.46 -22.02 18.46
N THR A 27 -0.55 -21.66 19.73
CA THR A 27 0.59 -21.67 20.65
C THR A 27 0.15 -22.13 22.03
N THR A 28 1.09 -22.68 22.78
CA THR A 28 0.90 -23.00 24.19
C THR A 28 1.70 -22.00 25.00
N ALA A 29 1.01 -21.15 25.76
CA ALA A 29 1.65 -20.28 26.74
C ALA A 29 1.69 -21.00 28.09
N VAL A 30 2.87 -21.03 28.71
CA VAL A 30 3.02 -21.52 30.09
C VAL A 30 3.02 -20.32 31.01
N LEU A 31 2.02 -20.23 31.88
CA LEU A 31 2.06 -19.27 32.98
C LEU A 31 2.65 -19.98 34.19
N ARG A 32 3.67 -19.36 34.77
CA ARG A 32 4.34 -19.86 35.97
C ARG A 32 4.20 -18.82 37.07
N TRP A 33 3.71 -19.26 38.22
CA TRP A 33 3.61 -18.46 39.43
C TRP A 33 4.60 -19.00 40.45
N GLU A 34 5.26 -18.10 41.19
CA GLU A 34 6.19 -18.45 42.25
C GLU A 34 5.82 -17.70 43.53
N TYR A 35 5.73 -18.43 44.65
CA TYR A 35 5.42 -17.87 45.97
C TYR A 35 6.16 -18.66 47.05
N GLY A 36 7.01 -17.99 47.82
CA GLY A 36 7.70 -18.60 48.97
C GLY A 36 8.52 -19.85 48.63
N GLY A 37 9.09 -19.93 47.42
CA GLY A 37 9.84 -21.09 46.93
C GLY A 37 8.98 -22.22 46.34
N TRP A 38 7.66 -22.09 46.36
CA TRP A 38 6.73 -22.95 45.62
C TRP A 38 6.44 -22.36 44.26
N PHE A 39 6.24 -23.22 43.26
CA PHE A 39 5.73 -22.78 41.97
C PHE A 39 4.51 -23.59 41.54
N ALA A 40 3.61 -22.91 40.82
CA ALA A 40 2.50 -23.52 40.11
C ALA A 40 2.63 -23.16 38.62
N GLU A 41 2.29 -24.10 37.74
CA GLU A 41 2.26 -23.86 36.30
C GLU A 41 0.86 -24.17 35.76
N THR A 42 0.37 -23.32 34.86
CA THR A 42 -0.75 -23.67 33.98
C THR A 42 -0.35 -23.51 32.53
N ARG A 43 -1.00 -24.28 31.67
CA ARG A 43 -0.81 -24.22 30.22
C ARG A 43 -2.07 -23.67 29.59
N LEU A 44 -1.93 -22.51 28.95
CA LEU A 44 -2.96 -21.93 28.09
C LEU A 44 -2.73 -22.43 26.68
N LEU A 45 -3.66 -23.23 26.17
CA LEU A 45 -3.69 -23.58 24.75
C LEU A 45 -4.46 -22.49 24.00
N VAL A 46 -3.76 -21.80 23.12
CA VAL A 46 -4.35 -20.84 22.19
C VAL A 46 -4.55 -21.56 20.87
N THR A 47 -5.80 -21.79 20.50
CA THR A 47 -6.17 -22.41 19.21
C THR A 47 -6.58 -21.36 18.20
N GLU A 48 -6.28 -21.61 16.94
CA GLU A 48 -6.79 -20.84 15.81
C GLU A 48 -8.33 -20.94 15.71
N GLY A 49 -8.98 -19.81 15.45
CA GLY A 49 -10.40 -19.74 15.12
C GLY A 49 -10.69 -20.02 13.63
N ALA A 50 -11.90 -19.69 13.20
CA ALA A 50 -12.28 -19.77 11.79
C ALA A 50 -11.60 -18.65 10.97
N ALA A 51 -11.32 -18.94 9.69
CA ALA A 51 -10.72 -17.96 8.80
C ALA A 51 -11.69 -16.83 8.46
N VAL A 52 -11.25 -15.58 8.62
CA VAL A 52 -12.06 -14.40 8.32
C VAL A 52 -11.35 -13.33 7.50
N ALA A 53 -10.01 -13.34 7.44
CA ALA A 53 -9.28 -12.31 6.72
C ALA A 53 -7.98 -12.83 6.11
N LEU A 54 -7.53 -12.12 5.07
CA LEU A 54 -6.16 -12.18 4.59
C LEU A 54 -5.27 -11.24 5.40
N ALA A 55 -4.00 -11.58 5.53
CA ALA A 55 -2.96 -10.69 6.03
C ALA A 55 -1.67 -10.86 5.24
N ILE A 56 -0.85 -9.81 5.21
CA ILE A 56 0.49 -9.85 4.62
C ILE A 56 1.46 -10.21 5.76
N SER A 57 2.21 -11.30 5.65
CA SER A 57 3.08 -11.76 6.75
C SER A 57 4.42 -11.03 6.81
N ASN A 58 4.89 -10.45 5.71
CA ASN A 58 6.19 -9.78 5.61
C ASN A 58 6.08 -8.27 5.31
N VAL A 59 5.02 -7.61 5.80
CA VAL A 59 4.72 -6.19 5.53
C VAL A 59 5.93 -5.27 5.68
N ARG A 60 6.69 -5.42 6.77
CA ARG A 60 7.80 -4.53 7.11
C ARG A 60 9.01 -4.68 6.18
N GLU A 61 9.05 -5.76 5.40
CA GLU A 61 10.16 -6.07 4.50
C GLU A 61 9.87 -5.61 3.06
N LEU A 62 8.64 -5.20 2.75
CA LEU A 62 8.25 -4.80 1.40
C LEU A 62 8.99 -3.53 0.98
N VAL A 63 9.96 -3.70 0.08
CA VAL A 63 10.71 -2.61 -0.55
C VAL A 63 10.58 -2.71 -2.07
N GLY A 64 10.31 -1.58 -2.71
CA GLY A 64 10.34 -1.46 -4.17
C GLY A 64 11.77 -1.39 -4.69
N LYS A 65 12.11 -2.25 -5.66
CA LYS A 65 13.36 -2.20 -6.42
C LYS A 65 13.09 -1.98 -7.90
N THR A 66 13.97 -1.23 -8.56
CA THR A 66 13.90 -1.00 -10.01
C THR A 66 13.92 -2.32 -10.76
N ALA A 67 13.02 -2.46 -11.74
CA ALA A 67 12.87 -3.62 -12.60
C ALA A 67 12.74 -3.17 -14.07
N PRO A 68 13.01 -4.04 -15.07
CA PRO A 68 12.98 -3.68 -16.49
C PRO A 68 11.65 -3.14 -17.03
N ARG A 69 10.56 -3.25 -16.26
CA ARG A 69 9.20 -2.82 -16.62
C ARG A 69 8.49 -2.03 -15.50
N GLY A 70 9.24 -1.48 -14.54
CA GLY A 70 8.68 -0.73 -13.42
C GLY A 70 9.42 -0.99 -12.11
N VAL A 71 8.67 -1.17 -11.02
CA VAL A 71 9.24 -1.53 -9.71
C VAL A 71 8.70 -2.87 -9.24
N ALA A 72 9.61 -3.77 -8.91
CA ALA A 72 9.34 -5.08 -8.35
C ALA A 72 9.53 -5.05 -6.83
N LEU A 73 8.67 -5.76 -6.11
CA LEU A 73 8.83 -5.93 -4.66
C LEU A 73 9.88 -7.00 -4.36
N SER A 74 10.78 -6.70 -3.43
CA SER A 74 11.84 -7.60 -3.00
C SER A 74 12.08 -7.48 -1.49
N PRO A 75 11.67 -8.49 -0.68
CA PRO A 75 11.02 -9.74 -1.09
C PRO A 75 9.61 -9.51 -1.65
N ALA A 76 9.11 -10.50 -2.39
CA ALA A 76 7.71 -10.51 -2.81
C ALA A 76 6.79 -10.68 -1.60
N PRO A 77 5.55 -10.17 -1.65
CA PRO A 77 4.63 -10.30 -0.53
C PRO A 77 4.22 -11.75 -0.31
N GLU A 78 4.19 -12.11 0.97
CA GLU A 78 3.68 -13.37 1.48
C GLU A 78 2.31 -13.12 2.12
N ILE A 79 1.29 -13.88 1.70
CA ILE A 79 -0.09 -13.74 2.18
C ILE A 79 -0.47 -14.95 3.01
N ILE A 80 -1.19 -14.72 4.09
CA ILE A 80 -1.65 -15.71 5.06
C ILE A 80 -3.14 -15.49 5.34
N ALA A 81 -3.82 -16.54 5.81
CA ALA A 81 -5.17 -16.41 6.35
C ALA A 81 -5.10 -16.26 7.88
N VAL A 82 -5.97 -15.42 8.45
CA VAL A 82 -6.07 -15.19 9.90
C VAL A 82 -7.52 -15.29 10.39
N ASP A 83 -7.67 -15.56 11.68
CA ASP A 83 -8.96 -15.51 12.39
C ASP A 83 -9.31 -14.09 12.88
N GLU A 84 -10.46 -13.95 13.55
CA GLU A 84 -10.97 -12.67 14.07
C GLU A 84 -10.04 -12.00 15.10
N LEU A 85 -9.15 -12.78 15.71
CA LEU A 85 -8.17 -12.32 16.68
C LEU A 85 -6.79 -12.08 16.04
N GLY A 86 -6.64 -12.36 14.74
CA GLY A 86 -5.40 -12.19 14.00
C GLY A 86 -4.42 -13.37 14.12
N ASN A 87 -4.85 -14.54 14.61
CA ASN A 87 -4.00 -15.73 14.64
C ASN A 87 -3.81 -16.29 13.22
N ILE A 88 -2.58 -16.66 12.84
CA ILE A 88 -2.32 -17.26 11.52
C ILE A 88 -2.83 -18.69 11.52
N LEU A 89 -3.57 -19.05 10.49
CA LEU A 89 -4.11 -20.39 10.30
C LEU A 89 -3.05 -21.32 9.69
N GLN A 90 -2.69 -22.41 10.36
CA GLN A 90 -1.70 -23.38 9.86
C GLN A 90 -2.19 -24.15 8.63
N ASN A 91 -3.49 -24.48 8.61
CA ASN A 91 -4.14 -25.20 7.53
C ASN A 91 -5.53 -24.61 7.29
N PRO A 92 -5.69 -23.66 6.36
CA PRO A 92 -6.99 -23.05 6.08
C PRO A 92 -8.02 -24.02 5.46
N GLY A 93 -7.70 -25.33 5.35
CA GLY A 93 -8.63 -26.41 5.04
C GLY A 93 -9.12 -26.49 3.60
N THR A 94 -8.81 -25.49 2.76
CA THR A 94 -9.21 -25.44 1.34
C THR A 94 -8.14 -24.73 0.51
N SER A 95 -7.98 -25.14 -0.76
CA SER A 95 -7.23 -24.35 -1.74
C SER A 95 -7.97 -23.04 -2.00
N ILE A 96 -7.31 -21.91 -1.77
CA ILE A 96 -7.86 -20.57 -2.03
C ILE A 96 -7.10 -19.94 -3.21
N THR A 97 -7.79 -19.21 -4.06
CA THR A 97 -7.15 -18.39 -5.11
C THR A 97 -6.99 -16.98 -4.58
N ILE A 98 -5.76 -16.46 -4.54
CA ILE A 98 -5.50 -15.07 -4.15
C ILE A 98 -5.17 -14.25 -5.39
N SER A 99 -5.93 -13.19 -5.62
CA SER A 99 -5.63 -12.16 -6.61
C SER A 99 -4.93 -10.99 -5.94
N ALA A 100 -3.94 -10.42 -6.61
CA ALA A 100 -3.28 -9.18 -6.21
C ALA A 100 -3.49 -8.12 -7.29
N GLN A 101 -4.03 -6.96 -6.92
CA GLN A 101 -4.22 -5.83 -7.81
C GLN A 101 -3.39 -4.64 -7.31
N THR A 102 -2.48 -4.15 -8.14
CA THR A 102 -1.67 -2.98 -7.82
C THR A 102 -2.37 -1.71 -8.28
N PHE A 103 -2.26 -0.66 -7.48
CA PHE A 103 -2.78 0.67 -7.81
C PHE A 103 -1.89 1.74 -7.18
N TYR A 104 -1.99 2.97 -7.68
CA TYR A 104 -1.33 4.10 -7.06
C TYR A 104 -2.30 5.25 -6.84
N VAL A 105 -1.91 6.12 -5.92
CA VAL A 105 -2.60 7.36 -5.57
C VAL A 105 -1.57 8.48 -5.62
N MET A 106 -1.94 9.59 -6.25
CA MET A 106 -1.14 10.82 -6.23
C MET A 106 -1.56 11.66 -5.04
N ASP A 107 -0.60 12.22 -4.30
CA ASP A 107 -0.91 13.04 -3.11
C ASP A 107 -1.77 14.29 -3.48
N GLU A 108 -1.66 14.79 -4.72
CA GLU A 108 -2.44 15.93 -5.21
C GLU A 108 -3.91 15.58 -5.50
N ASN A 109 -4.22 14.31 -5.76
CA ASN A 109 -5.58 13.86 -6.07
C ASN A 109 -5.83 12.49 -5.43
N PRO A 110 -6.02 12.43 -4.09
CA PRO A 110 -6.13 11.18 -3.37
C PRO A 110 -7.39 10.37 -3.70
N ALA A 111 -8.39 11.01 -4.32
CA ALA A 111 -9.63 10.37 -4.75
C ALA A 111 -9.47 9.56 -6.05
N GLU A 112 -8.41 9.84 -6.83
CA GLU A 112 -8.14 9.14 -8.08
C GLU A 112 -7.26 7.91 -7.83
N VAL A 113 -7.90 6.74 -7.88
CA VAL A 113 -7.22 5.44 -7.79
C VAL A 113 -6.96 4.93 -9.19
N VAL A 114 -5.69 4.81 -9.58
CA VAL A 114 -5.32 4.30 -10.91
C VAL A 114 -4.87 2.85 -10.78
N PRO A 115 -5.69 1.87 -11.22
CA PRO A 115 -5.28 0.47 -11.26
C PRO A 115 -4.22 0.27 -12.35
N THR A 116 -3.18 -0.51 -12.05
CA THR A 116 -2.07 -0.74 -12.98
C THR A 116 -2.04 -2.19 -13.45
N ASN A 117 -1.63 -3.11 -12.59
CA ASN A 117 -1.44 -4.51 -12.94
C ASN A 117 -2.31 -5.42 -12.07
N ARG A 118 -2.77 -6.53 -12.66
CA ARG A 118 -3.48 -7.59 -11.95
C ARG A 118 -2.69 -8.89 -12.05
N TYR A 119 -2.46 -9.51 -10.91
CA TYR A 119 -1.79 -10.79 -10.74
C TYR A 119 -2.77 -11.78 -10.11
N VAL A 120 -2.73 -13.04 -10.52
CA VAL A 120 -3.57 -14.10 -9.96
C VAL A 120 -2.67 -15.27 -9.61
N GLN A 121 -2.72 -15.70 -8.36
CA GLN A 121 -1.94 -16.82 -7.87
C GLN A 121 -2.88 -17.82 -7.18
N LEU A 122 -2.83 -19.07 -7.61
CA LEU A 122 -3.51 -20.15 -6.92
C LEU A 122 -2.67 -20.58 -5.71
N HIS A 123 -3.25 -20.54 -4.51
CA HIS A 123 -2.64 -21.21 -3.36
C HIS A 123 -2.96 -22.69 -3.41
N ARG A 124 -1.92 -23.54 -3.41
CA ARG A 124 -2.09 -24.99 -3.25
C ARG A 124 -1.92 -25.33 -1.77
N SER A 125 -2.83 -26.16 -1.27
CA SER A 125 -3.16 -26.41 0.15
C SER A 125 -2.06 -26.96 1.05
N GLU A 126 -0.79 -26.96 0.65
CA GLU A 126 0.31 -27.59 1.39
C GLU A 126 0.97 -26.66 2.42
N GLY A 127 0.37 -25.50 2.71
CA GLY A 127 0.84 -24.61 3.77
C GLY A 127 -0.09 -23.45 4.07
N ASN A 128 0.32 -22.62 5.03
CA ASN A 128 -0.43 -21.43 5.46
C ASN A 128 -0.09 -20.15 4.68
N LYS A 129 0.91 -20.20 3.79
CA LYS A 129 1.45 -19.04 3.08
C LYS A 129 1.27 -19.14 1.58
N VAL A 130 0.77 -18.07 0.98
CA VAL A 130 0.72 -17.85 -0.46
C VAL A 130 1.84 -16.88 -0.82
N SER A 131 2.79 -17.34 -1.64
CA SER A 131 3.89 -16.50 -2.10
C SER A 131 3.69 -16.12 -3.56
N PHE A 132 3.82 -14.83 -3.87
CA PHE A 132 3.90 -14.36 -5.24
C PHE A 132 5.34 -14.46 -5.73
N ALA A 133 5.57 -14.95 -6.96
CA ALA A 133 6.92 -15.04 -7.50
C ALA A 133 7.53 -13.64 -7.72
N THR A 134 6.73 -12.70 -8.24
CA THR A 134 7.07 -11.28 -8.37
C THR A 134 5.77 -10.49 -8.51
N ILE A 135 5.70 -9.32 -7.88
CA ILE A 135 4.68 -8.31 -8.17
C ILE A 135 5.39 -7.07 -8.67
N VAL A 136 5.02 -6.62 -9.87
CA VAL A 136 5.55 -5.40 -10.50
C VAL A 136 4.44 -4.36 -10.61
N PHE A 137 4.73 -3.11 -10.27
CA PHE A 137 3.85 -1.99 -10.56
C PHE A 137 4.55 -1.00 -11.48
N GLN A 138 3.77 -0.23 -12.23
CA GLN A 138 4.28 0.89 -13.02
C GLN A 138 4.92 1.89 -12.06
N TYR A 139 6.18 2.25 -12.30
CA TYR A 139 6.82 3.28 -11.49
C TYR A 139 6.20 4.63 -11.81
N VAL A 140 5.57 5.23 -10.81
CA VAL A 140 5.08 6.61 -10.86
C VAL A 140 5.80 7.36 -9.76
N HIS A 141 6.64 8.31 -10.16
CA HIS A 141 7.52 9.07 -9.29
C HIS A 141 6.75 9.96 -8.32
N GLY A 142 7.13 9.91 -7.04
CA GLY A 142 6.44 10.61 -5.97
C GLY A 142 5.04 10.09 -5.61
N ALA A 143 4.57 8.99 -6.23
CA ALA A 143 3.28 8.39 -5.91
C ALA A 143 3.37 7.39 -4.73
N ALA A 144 2.23 7.20 -4.06
CA ALA A 144 2.04 6.11 -3.11
C ALA A 144 1.43 4.91 -3.84
N HIS A 145 2.14 3.77 -3.84
CA HIS A 145 1.67 2.52 -4.43
C HIS A 145 1.11 1.58 -3.38
N TYR A 146 0.10 0.82 -3.78
CA TYR A 146 -0.62 -0.11 -2.93
C TYR A 146 -0.90 -1.41 -3.68
N ILE A 147 -1.18 -2.45 -2.91
CA ILE A 147 -1.58 -3.76 -3.43
C ILE A 147 -2.80 -4.21 -2.65
N ASN A 148 -3.88 -4.47 -3.36
CA ASN A 148 -5.07 -5.09 -2.80
C ASN A 148 -5.03 -6.60 -3.07
N PHE A 149 -5.12 -7.39 -2.01
CA PHE A 149 -5.19 -8.84 -2.06
C PHE A 149 -6.62 -9.30 -1.79
N THR A 150 -7.20 -10.03 -2.73
CA THR A 150 -8.56 -10.58 -2.62
C THR A 150 -8.53 -12.09 -2.79
N SER A 151 -9.52 -12.77 -2.20
CA SER A 151 -9.70 -14.22 -2.32
C SER A 151 -10.95 -14.55 -3.13
N ASP A 152 -10.98 -15.74 -3.75
CA ASP A 152 -12.20 -16.35 -4.25
C ASP A 152 -13.09 -16.90 -3.12
N ASN A 153 -12.54 -17.09 -1.92
CA ASN A 153 -13.30 -17.41 -0.73
C ASN A 153 -14.01 -16.14 -0.19
N PRO A 154 -15.35 -16.07 -0.19
CA PRO A 154 -16.10 -14.87 0.19
C PRO A 154 -16.08 -14.56 1.68
N VAL A 155 -15.65 -15.52 2.53
CA VAL A 155 -15.51 -15.30 3.97
C VAL A 155 -14.25 -14.49 4.28
N LEU A 156 -13.22 -14.58 3.43
CA LEU A 156 -11.95 -13.91 3.67
C LEU A 156 -12.04 -12.44 3.24
N LEU A 157 -12.00 -11.56 4.22
CA LEU A 157 -11.84 -10.13 4.01
C LEU A 157 -10.51 -9.83 3.30
N PRO A 158 -10.49 -8.85 2.39
CA PRO A 158 -9.30 -8.49 1.64
C PRO A 158 -8.25 -7.82 2.52
N ALA A 159 -7.00 -7.85 2.05
CA ALA A 159 -5.88 -7.15 2.70
C ALA A 159 -5.29 -6.12 1.75
N THR A 160 -4.96 -4.92 2.26
CA THR A 160 -4.23 -3.90 1.49
C THR A 160 -2.86 -3.67 2.12
N SER A 161 -1.83 -3.56 1.29
CA SER A 161 -0.48 -3.21 1.77
C SER A 161 -0.46 -1.80 2.35
N PRO A 162 0.48 -1.47 3.25
CA PRO A 162 0.85 -0.08 3.49
C PRO A 162 1.32 0.61 2.19
N ALA A 163 1.39 1.94 2.24
CA ALA A 163 1.89 2.74 1.13
C ALA A 163 3.36 2.43 0.85
N ILE A 164 3.65 2.02 -0.37
CA ILE A 164 5.01 1.88 -0.91
C ILE A 164 5.32 3.16 -1.67
N ARG A 165 6.03 4.09 -1.02
CA ARG A 165 6.35 5.40 -1.60
C ARG A 165 7.58 5.32 -2.50
N THR A 166 7.44 5.86 -3.70
CA THR A 166 8.57 6.10 -4.60
C THR A 166 9.29 7.39 -4.22
N THR A 167 10.48 7.61 -4.76
CA THR A 167 11.25 8.82 -4.45
C THR A 167 10.64 10.05 -5.10
N LEU A 168 10.85 11.20 -4.47
CA LEU A 168 10.61 12.52 -5.06
C LEU A 168 11.88 13.02 -5.74
N CYS A 169 11.73 14.05 -6.58
CA CYS A 169 12.87 14.84 -7.02
C CYS A 169 13.51 15.58 -5.85
N GLU A 170 14.83 15.78 -5.94
CA GLU A 170 15.53 16.68 -5.03
C GLU A 170 15.00 18.11 -5.23
N ASN A 171 14.73 18.83 -4.14
CA ASN A 171 14.06 20.13 -4.15
C ASN A 171 12.70 20.09 -4.88
N PRO A 172 11.67 19.45 -4.27
CA PRO A 172 10.39 19.16 -4.93
C PRO A 172 9.68 20.39 -5.50
N GLU A 173 9.86 21.57 -4.91
CA GLU A 173 9.24 22.80 -5.43
C GLU A 173 9.90 23.31 -6.73
N ARG A 174 11.12 22.86 -7.03
CA ARG A 174 11.91 23.33 -8.18
C ARG A 174 12.10 22.30 -9.27
N PHE A 175 11.66 21.06 -9.04
CA PHE A 175 11.86 19.97 -9.97
C PHE A 175 10.61 19.10 -10.06
N TYR A 176 10.46 18.41 -11.18
CA TYR A 176 9.45 17.39 -11.39
C TYR A 176 10.05 16.28 -12.24
N LYS A 177 9.34 15.17 -12.39
CA LYS A 177 9.80 14.08 -13.25
C LYS A 177 8.75 13.80 -14.32
N LEU A 178 9.17 13.69 -15.57
CA LEU A 178 8.27 13.24 -16.62
C LEU A 178 8.15 11.72 -16.56
N SER A 179 6.96 11.20 -16.87
CA SER A 179 6.73 9.76 -16.93
C SER A 179 7.74 9.09 -17.86
N ASN A 180 8.31 7.97 -17.40
CA ASN A 180 9.36 7.19 -18.08
C ASN A 180 10.73 7.86 -18.26
N GLU A 181 10.94 9.07 -17.72
CA GLU A 181 12.28 9.65 -17.70
C GLU A 181 13.12 9.10 -16.53
N SER A 182 14.45 9.12 -16.67
CA SER A 182 15.36 8.70 -15.60
C SER A 182 15.65 9.84 -14.61
N GLU A 183 15.66 11.08 -15.09
CA GLU A 183 16.13 12.26 -14.38
C GLU A 183 15.00 13.25 -14.08
N CYS A 184 15.19 14.04 -13.04
CA CYS A 184 14.28 15.14 -12.70
C CYS A 184 14.59 16.36 -13.58
N ALA A 185 13.55 16.97 -14.13
CA ALA A 185 13.63 18.18 -14.92
C ALA A 185 13.35 19.41 -14.04
N PRO A 186 13.96 20.57 -14.33
CA PRO A 186 13.63 21.81 -13.65
C PRO A 186 12.16 22.16 -13.87
N CYS A 187 11.50 22.63 -12.83
CA CYS A 187 10.14 23.13 -12.91
C CYS A 187 10.10 24.31 -13.88
N PRO A 188 9.11 24.36 -14.79
CA PRO A 188 8.92 25.52 -15.65
C PRO A 188 8.87 26.81 -14.82
N PRO A 189 9.58 27.88 -15.23
CA PRO A 189 9.69 29.09 -14.42
C PRO A 189 8.35 29.83 -14.30
N GLU A 190 7.44 29.62 -15.25
CA GLU A 190 6.13 30.27 -15.32
C GLU A 190 5.04 29.25 -15.68
N GLY A 191 3.82 29.53 -15.24
CA GLY A 191 2.62 28.79 -15.65
C GLY A 191 2.43 27.40 -15.02
N ALA A 192 3.30 26.96 -14.10
CA ALA A 192 3.14 25.70 -13.39
C ALA A 192 3.65 25.75 -11.95
N VAL A 193 3.16 24.82 -11.13
CA VAL A 193 3.68 24.53 -9.79
C VAL A 193 4.07 23.06 -9.74
N CYS A 194 5.29 22.79 -9.30
CA CYS A 194 5.83 21.44 -9.15
C CYS A 194 5.92 21.05 -7.68
N ASN A 195 5.93 19.74 -7.44
CA ASN A 195 6.00 19.14 -6.10
C ASN A 195 7.01 17.96 -6.05
N GLY A 196 7.88 17.82 -7.05
CA GLY A 196 8.87 16.75 -7.14
C GLY A 196 8.31 15.41 -7.59
N THR A 197 7.03 15.32 -7.94
CA THR A 197 6.36 14.10 -8.44
C THR A 197 6.30 14.12 -9.98
N GLU A 198 5.60 13.14 -10.55
CA GLU A 198 5.16 13.15 -11.96
C GLU A 198 3.97 14.07 -12.25
N ALA A 199 3.23 14.48 -11.22
CA ALA A 199 2.17 15.46 -11.35
C ALA A 199 2.77 16.88 -11.29
N ILE A 200 2.30 17.73 -12.19
CA ILE A 200 2.51 19.17 -12.08
C ILE A 200 1.16 19.84 -12.18
N ARG A 201 0.97 20.92 -11.42
CA ARG A 201 -0.24 21.72 -11.51
C ARG A 201 -0.01 22.87 -12.49
N VAL A 202 -0.64 22.80 -13.65
CA VAL A 202 -0.64 23.90 -14.63
C VAL A 202 -1.58 25.00 -14.12
N LEU A 203 -1.11 26.25 -14.14
CA LEU A 203 -1.87 27.40 -13.66
C LEU A 203 -2.91 27.86 -14.69
N PRO A 204 -4.01 28.52 -14.26
CA PRO A 204 -4.95 29.15 -15.18
C PRO A 204 -4.25 30.11 -16.15
N GLY A 205 -4.65 30.07 -17.42
CA GLY A 205 -4.07 30.83 -18.52
C GLY A 205 -2.96 30.08 -19.25
N PHE A 206 -2.58 28.91 -18.76
CA PHE A 206 -1.55 28.07 -19.34
C PHE A 206 -2.07 26.67 -19.67
N TRP A 207 -1.34 26.00 -20.56
CA TRP A 207 -1.64 24.67 -21.04
C TRP A 207 -0.36 23.88 -21.28
N ARG A 208 -0.44 22.57 -21.09
CA ARG A 208 0.64 21.64 -21.34
C ARG A 208 0.09 20.35 -21.93
N GLY A 209 0.83 19.76 -22.87
CA GLY A 209 0.57 18.40 -23.33
C GLY A 209 1.06 17.36 -22.31
N ALA A 210 0.37 16.23 -22.21
CA ALA A 210 0.65 15.12 -21.29
C ALA A 210 2.14 14.76 -21.12
N THR A 211 2.90 14.80 -22.22
CA THR A 211 4.32 14.42 -22.29
C THR A 211 5.23 15.59 -22.61
N ASP A 212 4.68 16.80 -22.78
CA ASP A 212 5.48 17.97 -23.11
C ASP A 212 6.26 18.45 -21.90
N ARG A 213 7.48 18.97 -22.14
CA ARG A 213 8.28 19.63 -21.10
C ARG A 213 7.91 21.09 -20.88
N PHE A 214 7.24 21.68 -21.87
CA PHE A 214 6.98 23.10 -21.94
C PHE A 214 5.56 23.42 -21.49
N ILE A 215 5.42 24.58 -20.86
CA ILE A 215 4.14 25.21 -20.55
C ILE A 215 3.92 26.30 -21.60
N TYR A 216 2.73 26.30 -22.18
CA TYR A 216 2.35 27.26 -23.21
C TYR A 216 1.28 28.19 -22.64
N GLU A 217 1.39 29.47 -22.96
CA GLU A 217 0.30 30.42 -22.71
C GLU A 217 -0.87 30.11 -23.64
N CYS A 218 -2.08 30.13 -23.07
CA CYS A 218 -3.29 29.98 -23.84
C CYS A 218 -3.70 31.31 -24.50
N PRO A 219 -4.02 31.31 -25.81
CA PRO A 219 -4.50 32.51 -26.49
C PRO A 219 -5.76 33.11 -25.85
N GLY A 220 -6.65 32.26 -25.32
CA GLY A 220 -7.88 32.67 -24.64
C GLY A 220 -7.70 33.08 -23.17
N GLY A 221 -6.48 33.04 -22.64
CA GLY A 221 -6.17 33.39 -21.25
C GLY A 221 -6.83 32.48 -20.20
N PRO A 222 -6.89 32.90 -18.93
CA PRO A 222 -7.30 32.06 -17.80
C PRO A 222 -8.80 31.73 -17.76
N SER A 223 -9.64 32.51 -18.44
CA SER A 223 -11.08 32.23 -18.55
C SER A 223 -11.37 31.08 -19.52
N VAL A 224 -10.46 30.79 -20.44
CA VAL A 224 -10.59 29.72 -21.44
C VAL A 224 -9.79 28.48 -21.03
N CYS A 225 -8.60 28.70 -20.48
CA CYS A 225 -7.74 27.66 -19.95
C CYS A 225 -7.68 27.71 -18.43
N PRO A 226 -8.44 26.86 -17.71
CA PRO A 226 -8.35 26.78 -16.25
C PRO A 226 -7.03 26.16 -15.74
N GLY A 227 -6.17 25.64 -16.64
CA GLY A 227 -4.91 24.97 -16.30
C GLY A 227 -4.99 23.48 -16.64
N SER A 228 -4.67 23.14 -17.90
CA SER A 228 -4.72 21.76 -18.39
C SER A 228 -3.31 21.19 -18.58
N ASP A 229 -3.08 19.94 -18.16
CA ASP A 229 -1.81 19.22 -18.35
C ASP A 229 -1.91 18.08 -19.38
N GLY A 230 -3.02 18.02 -20.14
CA GLY A 230 -3.24 17.07 -21.22
C GLY A 230 -3.48 15.62 -20.78
N MET A 231 -3.37 15.29 -19.49
CA MET A 231 -3.63 13.94 -18.96
C MET A 231 -4.67 13.93 -17.84
N ARG A 232 -4.70 14.95 -16.98
CA ARG A 232 -5.52 15.04 -15.76
C ARG A 232 -6.07 16.45 -15.49
N GLY A 233 -5.69 17.43 -16.30
CA GLY A 233 -6.06 18.82 -16.10
C GLY A 233 -7.52 19.13 -16.39
N ALA A 234 -7.98 20.27 -15.89
CA ALA A 234 -9.35 20.73 -16.12
C ALA A 234 -9.61 20.88 -17.63
N PRO A 235 -10.79 20.45 -18.12
CA PRO A 235 -11.16 20.65 -19.50
C PRO A 235 -11.18 22.15 -19.83
N CYS A 236 -11.05 22.47 -21.11
CA CYS A 236 -11.26 23.82 -21.61
C CYS A 236 -12.63 24.36 -21.15
N ALA A 237 -12.75 25.69 -21.05
CA ALA A 237 -14.05 26.31 -20.77
C ALA A 237 -15.09 25.95 -21.84
N ASP A 238 -16.38 26.04 -21.48
CA ASP A 238 -17.47 25.69 -22.38
C ASP A 238 -17.36 26.39 -23.74
N GLY A 239 -17.49 25.59 -24.81
CA GLY A 239 -17.37 26.07 -26.19
C GLY A 239 -15.93 26.15 -26.71
N TYR A 240 -14.93 25.77 -25.91
CA TYR A 240 -13.54 25.67 -26.34
C TYR A 240 -13.03 24.22 -26.31
N GLU A 241 -12.19 23.85 -27.27
CA GLU A 241 -11.58 22.52 -27.37
C GLU A 241 -10.19 22.54 -28.03
N GLY A 242 -9.57 21.35 -28.08
CA GLY A 242 -8.27 21.13 -28.71
C GLY A 242 -7.08 21.66 -27.90
N SER A 243 -5.89 21.57 -28.51
CA SER A 243 -4.65 22.07 -27.89
C SER A 243 -4.74 23.57 -27.62
N LEU A 244 -4.27 23.99 -26.45
CA LEU A 244 -4.34 25.38 -25.97
C LEU A 244 -5.76 25.94 -25.83
N CYS A 245 -6.79 25.08 -25.87
CA CYS A 245 -8.20 25.49 -25.88
C CYS A 245 -8.46 26.54 -26.99
N SER A 246 -7.89 26.30 -28.16
CA SER A 246 -7.80 27.28 -29.25
C SER A 246 -8.93 27.21 -30.26
N ARG A 247 -9.80 26.19 -30.19
CA ARG A 247 -10.91 25.97 -31.11
C ARG A 247 -12.24 26.13 -30.43
#